data_AF-A0A382T830-F1
#
_entry.id   AF-A0A382T830-F1
#
_cell.length_a   1.000
_cell.length_b   1.000
_cell.length_c   1.000
_cell.angle_alpha   90.00
_cell.angle_beta   90.00
_cell.angle_gamma   90.00
#
_symmetry.space_group_name_H-M   'P 1'
#
loop_
_entity.id
_entity.type
_entity.pdbx_description
1 polymer ?
#
loop_
_entity_poly.entity_id
_entity_poly.type
_entity_poly.pdbx_seq_one_letter_code
_entity_poly.pdbx_strand_id
1 'polypeptide(L)'
;NVSSNLTASINSSGNGITITDTSSVITNSLTVSEVDGGTTALSLGIVGTKDGNIEGMDLNAALSTSTLISELNGGDGLTLGDINIINGAASSAVTLSSATTIAQVISLINNSGNNVTASIDSAGTSLQVVSNNSSTIAVVSNVGTDTTAEELGIGGGRNVINTLFKLKQAMEYDDTFAILGSLANLDSGLETINESRAIYGAVARRIMSTEETHQQNIVNQTDQMSNIEGADLVEAASEFAAMEAALQASLSSTARIIQPSLLDFLR
;
A
#
# COMPACT_ATOMS: atom_id res chain seq x y z
N ASN A 1 30.68 4.36 -15.33
CA ASN A 1 31.04 4.81 -13.98
C ASN A 1 29.78 5.21 -13.25
N VAL A 2 29.12 4.27 -12.57
CA VAL A 2 28.09 4.63 -11.60
C VAL A 2 28.87 5.18 -10.40
N SER A 3 28.69 6.45 -10.07
CA SER A 3 29.20 6.97 -8.79
C SER A 3 28.63 6.09 -7.69
N SER A 4 29.44 5.75 -6.68
CA SER A 4 29.05 4.98 -5.50
C SER A 4 27.97 5.66 -4.64
N ASN A 5 27.41 6.77 -5.12
CA ASN A 5 26.50 7.65 -4.42
C ASN A 5 25.14 7.71 -5.13
N LEU A 6 24.77 6.68 -5.90
CA LEU A 6 23.44 6.61 -6.52
C LEU A 6 22.72 5.36 -6.08
N THR A 7 21.50 5.52 -5.61
CA THR A 7 20.60 4.42 -5.29
C THR A 7 19.31 4.57 -6.06
N ALA A 8 18.81 3.50 -6.66
CA ALA A 8 17.48 3.44 -7.24
C ALA A 8 16.55 2.69 -6.29
N SER A 9 15.35 3.19 -6.08
CA SER A 9 14.32 2.55 -5.26
C SER A 9 12.94 2.78 -5.86
N ILE A 10 11.97 1.92 -5.54
CA ILE A 10 10.57 2.22 -5.84
C ILE A 10 10.18 3.46 -5.03
N ASN A 11 9.51 4.41 -5.67
CA ASN A 11 9.06 5.63 -5.01
C ASN A 11 8.07 5.31 -3.87
N SER A 12 7.83 6.28 -2.99
CA SER A 12 6.91 6.11 -1.85
C SER A 12 5.47 5.78 -2.25
N SER A 13 5.08 6.11 -3.48
CA SER A 13 3.77 5.80 -4.06
C SER A 13 3.67 4.37 -4.62
N GLY A 14 4.78 3.62 -4.69
CA GLY A 14 4.79 2.25 -5.21
C GLY A 14 4.66 2.13 -6.73
N ASN A 15 4.58 3.26 -7.45
CA ASN A 15 4.21 3.30 -8.87
C ASN A 15 5.31 3.81 -9.79
N GLY A 16 6.49 4.12 -9.27
CA GLY A 16 7.60 4.64 -10.08
C GLY A 16 8.95 4.36 -9.45
N ILE A 17 10.03 4.82 -10.11
CA ILE A 17 11.40 4.66 -9.62
C ILE A 17 11.96 6.01 -9.23
N THR A 18 12.50 6.12 -8.02
CA THR A 18 13.27 7.27 -7.56
C THR A 18 14.75 6.95 -7.67
N ILE A 19 15.51 7.80 -8.35
CA ILE A 19 16.98 7.79 -8.33
C ILE A 19 17.44 8.84 -7.33
N THR A 20 18.11 8.40 -6.28
CA THR A 20 18.63 9.24 -5.20
C THR A 20 20.13 9.43 -5.34
N ASP A 21 20.58 10.68 -5.34
CA ASP A 21 21.98 11.04 -5.15
C ASP A 21 22.28 11.12 -3.65
N THR A 22 23.08 10.17 -3.14
CA THR A 22 23.48 10.07 -1.74
C THR A 22 24.77 10.82 -1.45
N SER A 23 25.23 11.70 -2.35
CA SER A 23 26.41 12.54 -2.12
C SER A 23 26.14 13.54 -1.01
N SER A 24 27.11 13.74 -0.11
CA SER A 24 27.00 14.67 1.02
C SER A 24 26.85 16.13 0.58
N VAL A 25 27.29 16.45 -0.64
CA VAL A 25 27.16 17.76 -1.28
C VAL A 25 26.86 17.53 -2.77
N ILE A 26 25.76 18.09 -3.26
CA ILE A 26 25.39 18.04 -4.68
C ILE A 26 26.23 19.11 -5.41
N THR A 27 27.25 18.67 -6.13
CA THR A 27 28.15 19.56 -6.88
C THR A 27 27.85 19.62 -8.37
N ASN A 28 27.13 18.61 -8.89
CA ASN A 28 26.67 18.52 -10.27
C ASN A 28 25.25 17.97 -10.30
N SER A 29 24.48 18.32 -11.34
CA SER A 29 23.15 17.75 -11.56
C SER A 29 23.25 16.26 -11.91
N LEU A 30 22.42 15.44 -11.28
CA LEU A 30 22.19 14.06 -11.70
C LEU A 30 21.49 14.09 -13.06
N THR A 31 22.04 13.38 -14.05
CA THR A 31 21.46 13.25 -15.39
C THR A 31 21.25 11.79 -15.73
N VAL A 32 20.03 11.46 -16.12
CA VAL A 32 19.65 10.18 -16.71
C VAL A 32 19.20 10.43 -18.13
N SER A 33 19.92 9.85 -19.08
CA SER A 33 19.64 9.94 -20.51
C SER A 33 19.71 8.57 -21.14
N GLU A 34 19.03 8.42 -22.27
CA GLU A 34 19.17 7.23 -23.11
C GLU A 34 20.56 7.15 -23.75
N VAL A 35 20.99 5.93 -24.05
CA VAL A 35 22.25 5.64 -24.75
C VAL A 35 21.92 4.82 -26.00
N ASP A 36 22.62 5.11 -27.11
CA ASP A 36 22.51 4.37 -28.39
C ASP A 36 21.08 4.22 -28.95
N GLY A 37 20.22 5.22 -28.69
CA GLY A 37 18.83 5.21 -29.16
C GLY A 37 17.90 4.30 -28.35
N GLY A 38 18.32 3.87 -27.15
CA GLY A 38 17.46 3.17 -26.20
C GLY A 38 16.26 4.01 -25.75
N THR A 39 15.26 3.35 -25.16
CA THR A 39 14.09 3.98 -24.54
C THR A 39 13.87 3.48 -23.11
N THR A 40 14.85 2.82 -22.51
CA THR A 40 14.69 2.15 -21.23
C THR A 40 14.50 3.15 -20.11
N ALA A 41 15.28 4.22 -20.06
CA ALA A 41 15.13 5.23 -19.03
C ALA A 41 13.76 5.93 -19.14
N LEU A 42 13.24 6.12 -20.36
CA LEU A 42 11.93 6.68 -20.63
C LEU A 42 10.82 5.72 -20.21
N SER A 43 10.96 4.42 -20.54
CA SER A 43 10.03 3.37 -20.11
C SER A 43 10.03 3.15 -18.60
N LEU A 44 11.15 3.43 -17.93
CA LEU A 44 11.26 3.47 -16.47
C LEU A 44 10.90 4.83 -15.88
N GLY A 45 10.55 5.80 -16.73
CA GLY A 45 10.05 7.09 -16.29
C GLY A 45 11.08 8.01 -15.64
N ILE A 46 12.37 7.72 -15.76
CA ILE A 46 13.46 8.36 -15.02
C ILE A 46 14.36 9.25 -15.89
N VAL A 47 13.99 9.52 -17.15
CA VAL A 47 14.75 10.47 -17.99
C VAL A 47 14.66 11.88 -17.42
N GLY A 48 15.81 12.52 -17.22
CA GLY A 48 15.84 13.91 -16.77
C GLY A 48 17.19 14.34 -16.21
N THR A 49 17.30 15.64 -15.97
CA THR A 49 18.44 16.26 -15.27
C THR A 49 17.92 17.05 -14.08
N LYS A 50 18.46 16.79 -12.89
CA LYS A 50 18.04 17.48 -11.66
C LYS A 50 19.18 17.58 -10.65
N ASP A 51 19.19 18.66 -9.88
CA ASP A 51 20.06 18.77 -8.72
C ASP A 51 19.47 17.90 -7.59
N GLY A 52 20.12 16.77 -7.31
CA GLY A 52 19.65 15.77 -6.35
C GLY A 52 18.78 14.69 -6.99
N ASN A 53 17.68 14.32 -6.33
CA ASN A 53 16.89 13.15 -6.71
C ASN A 53 16.08 13.36 -8.00
N ILE A 54 16.03 12.33 -8.84
CA ILE A 54 15.07 12.21 -9.93
C ILE A 54 13.91 11.34 -9.45
N GLU A 55 12.72 11.92 -9.39
CA GLU A 55 11.48 11.20 -9.14
C GLU A 55 10.92 10.75 -10.49
N GLY A 56 10.86 9.44 -10.70
CA GLY A 56 10.31 8.86 -11.93
C GLY A 56 8.79 9.04 -12.02
N MET A 57 8.27 9.06 -13.25
CA MET A 57 6.83 9.08 -13.49
C MET A 57 6.14 7.78 -13.06
N ASP A 58 4.81 7.82 -12.99
CA ASP A 58 3.97 6.63 -12.81
C ASP A 58 4.21 5.64 -13.97
N LEU A 59 4.52 4.40 -13.60
CA LEU A 59 4.82 3.26 -14.47
C LEU A 59 3.66 2.28 -14.57
N ASN A 60 2.50 2.61 -14.02
CA ASN A 60 1.29 1.84 -14.28
C ASN A 60 1.02 1.85 -15.78
N ALA A 61 1.22 0.69 -16.41
CA ALA A 61 1.00 0.53 -17.83
C ALA A 61 -0.48 0.77 -18.13
N ALA A 62 -0.76 1.66 -19.09
CA ALA A 62 -2.11 1.80 -19.62
C ALA A 62 -2.55 0.48 -20.25
N LEU A 63 -3.83 0.14 -20.04
CA LEU A 63 -4.47 -1.00 -20.65
C LEU A 63 -4.44 -0.84 -22.17
N SER A 64 -4.03 -1.90 -22.86
CA SER A 64 -4.01 -1.99 -24.32
C SER A 64 -4.76 -3.23 -24.76
N THR A 65 -5.15 -3.30 -26.03
CA THR A 65 -5.77 -4.50 -26.60
C THR A 65 -4.81 -5.70 -26.59
N SER A 66 -3.49 -5.45 -26.61
CA SER A 66 -2.45 -6.47 -26.49
C SER A 66 -2.15 -6.92 -25.06
N THR A 67 -2.64 -6.23 -24.03
CA THR A 67 -2.38 -6.59 -22.64
C THR A 67 -2.89 -8.00 -22.36
N LEU A 68 -2.03 -8.86 -21.81
CA LEU A 68 -2.38 -10.24 -21.48
C LEU A 68 -3.22 -10.27 -20.20
N ILE A 69 -4.18 -11.19 -20.13
CA ILE A 69 -4.98 -11.40 -18.92
C ILE A 69 -4.11 -11.88 -17.75
N SER A 70 -3.02 -12.60 -18.03
CA SER A 70 -2.04 -13.03 -17.04
C SER A 70 -1.17 -11.90 -16.48
N GLU A 71 -1.12 -10.75 -17.14
CA GLU A 71 -0.33 -9.58 -16.70
C GLU A 71 -1.15 -8.62 -15.84
N LEU A 72 -2.46 -8.84 -15.72
CA LEU A 72 -3.34 -8.01 -14.91
C LEU A 72 -3.11 -8.24 -13.40
N ASN A 73 -3.63 -7.31 -12.60
CA ASN A 73 -3.53 -7.35 -11.13
C ASN A 73 -2.07 -7.48 -10.62
N GLY A 74 -1.16 -6.64 -11.13
CA GLY A 74 0.25 -6.68 -10.73
C GLY A 74 1.04 -7.90 -11.22
N GLY A 75 0.51 -8.62 -12.22
CA GLY A 75 1.12 -9.84 -12.76
C GLY A 75 0.62 -11.13 -12.13
N ASP A 76 -0.32 -11.07 -11.19
CA ASP A 76 -1.00 -12.26 -10.64
C ASP A 76 -1.94 -12.92 -11.68
N GLY A 77 -2.40 -12.12 -12.64
CA GLY A 77 -3.34 -12.54 -13.67
C GLY A 77 -4.77 -12.69 -13.16
N LEU A 78 -5.71 -12.89 -14.09
CA LEU A 78 -7.11 -13.16 -13.78
C LEU A 78 -7.56 -14.51 -14.34
N THR A 79 -8.44 -15.20 -13.63
CA THR A 79 -9.12 -16.40 -14.13
C THR A 79 -10.52 -16.00 -14.55
N LEU A 80 -10.75 -15.91 -15.86
CA LEU A 80 -12.03 -15.45 -16.40
C LEU A 80 -13.04 -16.59 -16.47
N GLY A 81 -14.27 -16.31 -16.04
CA GLY A 81 -15.43 -17.20 -16.12
C GLY A 81 -16.54 -16.60 -16.97
N ASP A 82 -17.78 -16.75 -16.51
CA ASP A 82 -18.95 -16.22 -17.19
C ASP A 82 -19.37 -14.87 -16.61
N ILE A 83 -19.84 -13.98 -17.48
CA ILE A 83 -20.50 -12.72 -17.08
C ILE A 83 -21.90 -12.68 -17.68
N ASN A 84 -22.84 -12.00 -17.02
CA ASN A 84 -24.14 -11.73 -17.59
C ASN A 84 -24.21 -10.27 -18.05
N ILE A 85 -24.73 -10.05 -19.25
CA ILE A 85 -24.92 -8.71 -19.82
C ILE A 85 -26.40 -8.50 -20.04
N ILE A 86 -26.91 -7.39 -19.50
CA ILE A 86 -28.27 -6.89 -19.69
C ILE A 86 -28.20 -5.60 -20.48
N ASN A 87 -29.02 -5.48 -21.52
CA ASN A 87 -29.21 -4.25 -22.27
C ASN A 87 -30.67 -4.12 -22.73
N GLY A 88 -31.49 -3.40 -21.95
CA GLY A 88 -32.95 -3.48 -22.08
C GLY A 88 -33.44 -4.92 -21.92
N ALA A 89 -34.33 -5.38 -22.81
CA ALA A 89 -34.86 -6.74 -22.76
C ALA A 89 -33.86 -7.84 -23.20
N ALA A 90 -32.72 -7.48 -23.78
CA ALA A 90 -31.67 -8.45 -24.11
C ALA A 90 -30.88 -8.81 -22.86
N SER A 91 -30.76 -10.11 -22.57
CA SER A 91 -30.00 -10.63 -21.44
C SER A 91 -29.34 -11.95 -21.83
N SER A 92 -28.02 -12.06 -21.66
CA SER A 92 -27.31 -13.32 -21.91
C SER A 92 -26.02 -13.45 -21.12
N ALA A 93 -25.67 -14.70 -20.83
CA ALA A 93 -24.36 -15.05 -20.30
C ALA A 93 -23.33 -15.08 -21.44
N VAL A 94 -22.14 -14.53 -21.17
CA VAL A 94 -21.00 -14.46 -22.07
C VAL A 94 -19.82 -15.13 -21.38
N THR A 95 -19.31 -16.20 -21.99
CA THR A 95 -18.14 -16.92 -21.50
C THR A 95 -16.86 -16.23 -21.94
N LEU A 96 -16.02 -15.88 -20.97
CA LEU A 96 -14.73 -15.20 -21.19
C LEU A 96 -13.52 -16.10 -20.92
N SER A 97 -13.73 -17.33 -20.48
CA SER A 97 -12.67 -18.26 -20.05
C SER A 97 -11.63 -18.61 -21.11
N SER A 98 -11.95 -18.44 -22.40
CA SER A 98 -10.99 -18.66 -23.49
C SER A 98 -10.11 -17.44 -23.82
N ALA A 99 -10.37 -16.27 -23.21
CA ALA A 99 -9.64 -15.05 -23.51
C ALA A 99 -8.29 -15.01 -22.78
N THR A 100 -7.23 -14.81 -23.55
CA THR A 100 -5.86 -14.60 -23.05
C THR A 100 -5.42 -13.14 -23.14
N THR A 101 -6.15 -12.30 -23.88
CA THR A 101 -5.88 -10.86 -24.02
C THR A 101 -7.12 -9.99 -23.84
N ILE A 102 -6.90 -8.72 -23.54
CA ILE A 102 -7.97 -7.71 -23.51
C ILE A 102 -8.71 -7.59 -24.84
N ALA A 103 -8.02 -7.72 -26.00
CA ALA A 103 -8.66 -7.75 -27.31
C ALA A 103 -9.72 -8.85 -27.43
N GLN A 104 -9.42 -10.04 -26.90
CA GLN A 104 -10.32 -11.18 -26.95
C GLN A 104 -11.51 -10.99 -26.02
N VAL A 105 -11.30 -10.47 -24.81
CA VAL A 105 -12.40 -10.10 -23.89
C VAL A 105 -13.36 -9.12 -24.57
N ILE A 106 -12.83 -8.03 -25.14
CA ILE A 106 -13.62 -7.04 -25.87
C ILE A 106 -14.39 -7.68 -27.02
N SER A 107 -13.73 -8.56 -27.79
CA SER A 107 -14.36 -9.23 -28.93
C SER A 107 -15.50 -10.17 -28.50
N LEU A 108 -15.33 -10.94 -27.42
CA LEU A 108 -16.36 -11.84 -26.90
C LEU A 108 -17.59 -11.03 -26.44
N ILE A 109 -17.37 -9.91 -25.74
CA ILE A 109 -18.45 -9.03 -25.29
C ILE A 109 -19.17 -8.40 -26.49
N ASN A 110 -18.44 -7.85 -27.46
CA ASN A 110 -19.03 -7.18 -28.63
C ASN A 110 -19.83 -8.16 -29.51
N ASN A 111 -19.41 -9.42 -29.57
CA ASN A 111 -20.10 -10.47 -30.33
C ASN A 111 -21.16 -11.23 -29.52
N SER A 112 -21.49 -10.79 -28.30
CA SER A 112 -22.48 -11.44 -27.43
C SER A 112 -23.94 -11.33 -27.92
N GLY A 113 -24.21 -10.44 -28.89
CA GLY A 113 -25.56 -10.21 -29.40
C GLY A 113 -26.42 -9.26 -28.56
N ASN A 114 -25.89 -8.71 -27.46
CA ASN A 114 -26.63 -7.80 -26.56
C ASN A 114 -26.68 -6.33 -27.05
N ASN A 115 -26.26 -6.04 -28.28
CA ASN A 115 -26.19 -4.67 -28.84
C ASN A 115 -25.40 -3.69 -27.95
N VAL A 116 -24.22 -4.12 -27.50
CA VAL A 116 -23.29 -3.32 -26.67
C VAL A 116 -21.96 -3.12 -27.38
N THR A 117 -21.22 -2.12 -26.94
CA THR A 117 -19.82 -1.90 -27.29
C THR A 117 -18.97 -1.90 -26.02
N ALA A 118 -18.12 -2.91 -25.88
CA ALA A 118 -16.98 -2.96 -24.99
C ALA A 118 -15.78 -2.26 -25.63
N SER A 119 -15.10 -1.42 -24.85
CA SER A 119 -13.86 -0.77 -25.23
C SER A 119 -13.00 -0.51 -24.00
N ILE A 120 -11.74 -0.16 -24.23
CA ILE A 120 -10.93 0.53 -23.21
C ILE A 120 -11.43 1.96 -23.11
N ASP A 121 -11.46 2.53 -21.91
CA ASP A 121 -11.78 3.93 -21.69
C ASP A 121 -10.71 4.84 -22.30
N SER A 122 -11.04 6.13 -22.47
CA SER A 122 -10.10 7.09 -23.08
C SER A 122 -8.84 7.33 -22.24
N ALA A 123 -8.89 7.03 -20.94
CA ALA A 123 -7.76 7.13 -20.04
C ALA A 123 -6.82 5.92 -20.13
N GLY A 124 -7.22 4.81 -20.76
CA GLY A 124 -6.43 3.59 -20.78
C GLY A 124 -6.34 2.91 -19.42
N THR A 125 -7.30 3.14 -18.52
CA THR A 125 -7.26 2.64 -17.14
C THR A 125 -8.28 1.55 -16.89
N SER A 126 -9.38 1.53 -17.65
CA SER A 126 -10.53 0.68 -17.37
C SER A 126 -11.14 0.15 -18.65
N LEU A 127 -11.82 -0.99 -18.55
CA LEU A 127 -12.77 -1.43 -19.57
C LEU A 127 -14.13 -0.79 -19.31
N GLN A 128 -14.84 -0.47 -20.39
CA GLN A 128 -16.20 0.05 -20.34
C GLN A 128 -17.08 -0.77 -21.28
N VAL A 129 -18.34 -0.95 -20.90
CA VAL A 129 -19.38 -1.60 -21.73
C VAL A 129 -20.55 -0.63 -21.82
N VAL A 130 -20.83 -0.18 -23.03
CA VAL A 130 -21.84 0.86 -23.33
C VAL A 130 -22.91 0.27 -24.24
N SER A 131 -24.17 0.66 -24.02
CA SER A 131 -25.26 0.29 -24.92
C SER A 131 -25.13 1.02 -26.25
N ASN A 132 -25.41 0.33 -27.36
CA ASN A 132 -25.53 0.98 -28.68
C ASN A 132 -26.93 1.56 -28.92
N ASN A 133 -27.84 1.44 -27.95
CA ASN A 133 -29.18 2.00 -27.99
C ASN A 133 -29.27 3.20 -27.04
N SER A 134 -29.77 4.33 -27.55
CA SER A 134 -29.88 5.60 -26.82
C SER A 134 -30.88 5.61 -25.67
N SER A 135 -31.71 4.56 -25.53
CA SER A 135 -32.76 4.46 -24.52
C SER A 135 -32.53 3.30 -23.54
N THR A 136 -31.38 2.64 -23.59
CA THR A 136 -31.07 1.52 -22.68
C THR A 136 -29.67 1.66 -22.12
N ILE A 137 -29.45 1.08 -20.94
CA ILE A 137 -28.14 1.05 -20.28
C ILE A 137 -27.62 -0.36 -20.21
N ALA A 138 -26.37 -0.56 -20.61
CA ALA A 138 -25.69 -1.85 -20.49
C ALA A 138 -25.23 -2.09 -19.05
N VAL A 139 -25.74 -3.14 -18.43
CA VAL A 139 -25.35 -3.58 -17.09
C VAL A 139 -24.68 -4.95 -17.20
N VAL A 140 -23.49 -5.06 -16.61
CA VAL A 140 -22.74 -6.32 -16.53
C VAL A 140 -22.74 -6.78 -15.08
N SER A 141 -23.02 -8.05 -14.85
CA SER A 141 -23.00 -8.69 -13.54
C SER A 141 -22.22 -10.00 -13.60
N ASN A 142 -21.81 -10.50 -12.44
CA ASN A 142 -21.25 -11.84 -12.34
C ASN A 142 -22.32 -12.92 -12.57
N VAL A 143 -21.87 -14.15 -12.82
CA VAL A 143 -22.71 -15.35 -12.89
C VAL A 143 -22.30 -16.31 -11.79
N GLY A 144 -23.26 -16.76 -10.97
CA GLY A 144 -22.99 -17.71 -9.89
C GLY A 144 -22.03 -17.13 -8.85
N THR A 145 -20.92 -17.84 -8.61
CA THR A 145 -19.87 -17.44 -7.66
C THR A 145 -18.66 -16.79 -8.33
N ASP A 146 -18.70 -16.58 -9.65
CA ASP A 146 -17.59 -15.95 -10.37
C ASP A 146 -17.48 -14.47 -10.00
N THR A 147 -16.27 -13.92 -10.08
CA THR A 147 -15.97 -12.50 -9.81
C THR A 147 -15.47 -11.76 -11.05
N THR A 148 -15.60 -12.37 -12.23
CA THR A 148 -14.99 -11.91 -13.48
C THR A 148 -15.41 -10.50 -13.90
N ALA A 149 -16.69 -10.14 -13.75
CA ALA A 149 -17.16 -8.80 -14.12
C ALA A 149 -16.55 -7.73 -13.18
N GLU A 150 -16.39 -8.08 -11.92
CA GLU A 150 -15.80 -7.20 -10.92
C GLU A 150 -14.27 -7.10 -11.03
N GLU A 151 -13.58 -8.20 -11.35
CA GLU A 151 -12.13 -8.26 -11.57
C GLU A 151 -11.70 -7.49 -12.81
N LEU A 152 -12.50 -7.57 -13.88
CA LEU A 152 -12.31 -6.75 -15.08
C LEU A 152 -12.75 -5.28 -14.90
N GLY A 153 -13.37 -4.95 -13.76
CA GLY A 153 -13.85 -3.59 -13.46
C GLY A 153 -15.03 -3.12 -14.31
N ILE A 154 -15.70 -4.04 -15.04
CA ILE A 154 -16.80 -3.73 -15.96
C ILE A 154 -18.19 -3.83 -15.32
N GLY A 155 -18.29 -4.35 -14.09
CA GLY A 155 -19.55 -4.54 -13.40
C GLY A 155 -19.45 -5.26 -12.06
N GLY A 156 -20.53 -5.96 -11.70
CA GLY A 156 -20.61 -6.81 -10.51
C GLY A 156 -20.56 -6.11 -9.16
N GLY A 157 -20.69 -4.78 -9.10
CA GLY A 157 -20.87 -4.06 -7.83
C GLY A 157 -19.61 -3.51 -7.17
N ARG A 158 -18.40 -4.00 -7.54
CA ARG A 158 -17.14 -3.45 -7.00
C ARG A 158 -16.98 -1.96 -7.31
N ASN A 159 -17.40 -1.52 -8.50
CA ASN A 159 -17.45 -0.11 -8.87
C ASN A 159 -18.82 0.51 -8.52
N VAL A 160 -19.02 0.81 -7.23
CA VAL A 160 -20.29 1.37 -6.71
C VAL A 160 -20.63 2.71 -7.37
N ILE A 161 -19.63 3.56 -7.62
CA ILE A 161 -19.85 4.87 -8.24
C ILE A 161 -20.41 4.68 -9.66
N ASN A 162 -19.79 3.84 -10.48
CA ASN A 162 -20.30 3.54 -11.83
C ASN A 162 -21.69 2.87 -11.77
N THR A 163 -21.91 1.97 -10.81
CA THR A 163 -23.21 1.31 -10.60
C THR A 163 -24.32 2.33 -10.30
N LEU A 164 -24.06 3.31 -9.43
CA LEU A 164 -25.01 4.39 -9.13
C LEU A 164 -25.24 5.30 -10.35
N PHE A 165 -24.21 5.60 -11.14
CA PHE A 165 -24.36 6.33 -12.40
C PHE A 165 -25.21 5.57 -13.41
N LYS A 166 -25.04 4.25 -13.53
CA LYS A 166 -25.85 3.40 -14.41
C LYS A 166 -27.28 3.31 -13.92
N LEU A 167 -27.51 3.13 -12.62
CA LEU A 167 -28.84 3.13 -12.01
C LEU A 167 -29.56 4.46 -12.28
N LYS A 168 -28.88 5.59 -12.06
CA LYS A 168 -29.43 6.92 -12.33
C LYS A 168 -29.87 7.05 -13.79
N GLN A 169 -29.00 6.70 -14.75
CA GLN A 169 -29.32 6.78 -16.17
C GLN A 169 -30.44 5.82 -16.57
N ALA A 170 -30.45 4.60 -16.01
CA ALA A 170 -31.52 3.63 -16.25
C ALA A 170 -32.88 4.17 -15.77
N MET A 171 -32.92 4.88 -14.64
CA MET A 171 -34.12 5.59 -14.18
C MET A 171 -34.50 6.77 -15.07
N GLU A 172 -33.54 7.51 -15.62
CA GLU A 172 -33.81 8.60 -16.58
C GLU A 172 -34.38 8.09 -17.92
N TYR A 173 -34.06 6.85 -18.30
CA TYR A 173 -34.50 6.22 -19.55
C TYR A 173 -35.67 5.24 -19.38
N ASP A 174 -36.19 5.08 -18.15
CA ASP A 174 -37.20 4.08 -17.80
C ASP A 174 -36.81 2.63 -18.19
N ASP A 175 -35.50 2.34 -18.24
CA ASP A 175 -34.97 1.01 -18.54
C ASP A 175 -35.07 0.10 -17.31
N THR A 176 -36.24 -0.52 -17.15
CA THR A 176 -36.56 -1.36 -15.99
C THR A 176 -35.58 -2.54 -15.82
N PHE A 177 -35.06 -3.09 -16.93
CA PHE A 177 -34.11 -4.20 -16.87
C PHE A 177 -32.75 -3.74 -16.34
N ALA A 178 -32.25 -2.59 -16.81
CA ALA A 178 -31.02 -2.01 -16.30
C ALA A 178 -31.15 -1.53 -14.85
N ILE A 179 -32.32 -1.04 -14.42
CA ILE A 179 -32.59 -0.72 -13.01
C ILE A 179 -32.42 -1.97 -12.15
N LEU A 180 -33.08 -3.08 -12.50
CA LEU A 180 -32.99 -4.34 -11.75
C LEU A 180 -31.56 -4.89 -11.72
N GLY A 181 -30.87 -4.90 -12.86
CA GLY A 181 -29.48 -5.34 -12.93
C GLY A 181 -28.54 -4.45 -12.10
N SER A 182 -28.76 -3.13 -12.10
CA SER A 182 -27.93 -2.20 -11.32
C SER A 182 -28.18 -2.35 -9.81
N LEU A 183 -29.41 -2.66 -9.39
CA LEU A 183 -29.72 -2.97 -7.99
C LEU A 183 -29.05 -4.28 -7.55
N ALA A 184 -29.07 -5.32 -8.38
CA ALA A 184 -28.34 -6.56 -8.08
C ALA A 184 -26.83 -6.31 -7.92
N ASN A 185 -26.23 -5.50 -8.80
CA ASN A 185 -24.84 -5.08 -8.63
C ASN A 185 -24.62 -4.25 -7.37
N LEU A 186 -25.56 -3.38 -6.98
CA LEU A 186 -25.45 -2.62 -5.74
C LEU A 186 -25.44 -3.56 -4.51
N ASP A 187 -26.26 -4.60 -4.52
CA ASP A 187 -26.28 -5.62 -3.47
C ASP A 187 -24.92 -6.35 -3.37
N SER A 188 -24.34 -6.78 -4.50
CA SER A 188 -22.97 -7.35 -4.52
C SER A 188 -21.91 -6.37 -4.03
N GLY A 189 -22.05 -5.08 -4.36
CA GLY A 189 -21.18 -4.03 -3.84
C GLY A 189 -21.29 -3.87 -2.31
N LEU A 190 -22.50 -3.97 -1.76
CA LEU A 190 -22.72 -3.95 -0.30
C LEU A 190 -22.10 -5.16 0.39
N GLU A 191 -22.16 -6.33 -0.24
CA GLU A 191 -21.49 -7.54 0.26
C GLU A 191 -19.96 -7.34 0.31
N THR A 192 -19.37 -6.83 -0.77
CA THR A 192 -17.93 -6.49 -0.83
C THR A 192 -17.53 -5.49 0.26
N ILE A 193 -18.34 -4.46 0.52
CA ILE A 193 -18.09 -3.50 1.59
C ILE A 193 -18.13 -4.18 2.96
N ASN A 194 -19.08 -5.08 3.20
CA ASN A 194 -19.17 -5.81 4.46
C ASN A 194 -17.99 -6.76 4.66
N GLU A 195 -17.51 -7.41 3.60
CA GLU A 195 -16.29 -8.23 3.63
C GLU A 195 -15.07 -7.39 3.99
N SER A 196 -14.88 -6.25 3.31
CA SER A 196 -13.80 -5.31 3.60
C SER A 196 -13.83 -4.85 5.06
N ARG A 197 -15.01 -4.47 5.57
CA ARG A 197 -15.20 -4.09 6.99
C ARG A 197 -14.84 -5.22 7.95
N ALA A 198 -15.14 -6.47 7.61
CA ALA A 198 -14.78 -7.62 8.43
C ALA A 198 -13.25 -7.79 8.52
N ILE A 199 -12.53 -7.62 7.40
CA ILE A 199 -11.06 -7.66 7.34
C ILE A 199 -10.47 -6.54 8.20
N TYR A 200 -10.89 -5.29 8.01
CA TYR A 200 -10.43 -4.17 8.83
C TYR A 200 -10.74 -4.36 10.30
N GLY A 201 -11.91 -4.94 10.64
CA GLY A 201 -12.25 -5.30 12.01
C GLY A 201 -11.29 -6.33 12.61
N ALA A 202 -10.86 -7.33 11.83
CA ALA A 202 -9.85 -8.29 12.26
C ALA A 202 -8.47 -7.64 12.46
N VAL A 203 -8.06 -6.75 11.55
CA VAL A 203 -6.81 -6.00 11.66
C VAL A 203 -6.83 -5.08 12.88
N ALA A 204 -7.94 -4.37 13.14
CA ALA A 204 -8.10 -3.53 14.31
C ALA A 204 -7.97 -4.34 15.61
N ARG A 205 -8.61 -5.52 15.70
CA ARG A 205 -8.43 -6.44 16.84
C ARG A 205 -6.97 -6.89 17.00
N ARG A 206 -6.29 -7.20 15.89
CA ARG A 206 -4.86 -7.57 15.91
C ARG A 206 -4.00 -6.42 16.43
N ILE A 207 -4.26 -5.19 15.99
CA ILE A 207 -3.54 -3.99 16.45
C ILE A 207 -3.76 -3.78 17.95
N MET A 208 -5.01 -3.81 18.43
CA MET A 208 -5.32 -3.64 19.86
C MET A 208 -4.63 -4.70 20.74
N SER A 209 -4.66 -5.97 20.33
CA SER A 209 -3.97 -7.04 21.08
C SER A 209 -2.44 -6.90 21.05
N THR A 210 -1.88 -6.44 19.92
CA THR A 210 -0.45 -6.17 19.79
C THR A 210 -0.04 -4.98 20.65
N GLU A 211 -0.87 -3.93 20.72
CA GLU A 211 -0.66 -2.76 21.56
C GLU A 211 -0.66 -3.12 23.05
N GLU A 212 -1.62 -3.93 23.51
CA GLU A 212 -1.67 -4.44 24.89
C GLU A 212 -0.41 -5.24 25.23
N THR A 213 0.00 -6.14 24.34
CA THR A 213 1.23 -6.92 24.50
C THR A 213 2.47 -6.02 24.53
N HIS A 214 2.53 -5.01 23.66
CA HIS A 214 3.62 -4.05 23.61
C HIS A 214 3.71 -3.22 24.90
N GLN A 215 2.57 -2.77 25.43
CA GLN A 215 2.53 -2.05 26.70
C GLN A 215 3.05 -2.90 27.87
N GLN A 216 2.69 -4.19 27.90
CA GLN A 216 3.23 -5.11 28.91
C GLN A 216 4.74 -5.32 28.75
N ASN A 217 5.22 -5.42 27.51
CA ASN A 217 6.66 -5.54 27.24
C ASN A 217 7.44 -4.30 27.70
N ILE A 218 6.90 -3.09 27.52
CA ILE A 218 7.51 -1.85 28.02
C ILE A 218 7.65 -1.91 29.54
N VAL A 219 6.60 -2.29 30.27
CA VAL A 219 6.66 -2.40 31.74
C VAL A 219 7.73 -3.42 32.15
N ASN A 220 7.69 -4.62 31.57
CA ASN A 220 8.66 -5.68 31.88
C ASN A 220 10.11 -5.24 31.59
N GLN A 221 10.35 -4.58 30.46
CA GLN A 221 11.68 -4.07 30.11
C GLN A 221 12.12 -2.93 31.04
N THR A 222 11.20 -2.06 31.46
CA THR A 222 11.48 -0.99 32.42
C THR A 222 11.86 -1.57 33.78
N ASP A 223 11.14 -2.59 34.25
CA ASP A 223 11.47 -3.30 35.50
C ASP A 223 12.82 -4.03 35.39
N GLN A 224 13.10 -4.69 34.26
CA GLN A 224 14.41 -5.30 34.02
C GLN A 224 15.54 -4.27 34.04
N MET A 225 15.34 -3.11 33.40
CA MET A 225 16.30 -2.01 33.43
C MET A 225 16.51 -1.50 34.85
N SER A 226 15.43 -1.26 35.60
CA SER A 226 15.49 -0.80 36.98
C SER A 226 16.17 -1.80 37.91
N ASN A 227 16.03 -3.10 37.69
CA ASN A 227 16.72 -4.12 38.50
C ASN A 227 18.22 -4.22 38.17
N ILE A 228 18.64 -3.88 36.95
CA ILE A 228 20.05 -3.94 36.52
C ILE A 228 20.78 -2.62 36.84
N GLU A 229 20.15 -1.48 36.55
CA GLU A 229 20.74 -0.15 36.66
C GLU A 229 20.32 0.60 37.94
N GLY A 230 19.20 0.22 38.55
CA GLY A 230 18.71 0.88 39.75
C GLY A 230 19.65 0.64 40.92
N ALA A 231 20.25 1.72 41.44
CA ALA A 231 20.95 1.67 42.71
C ALA A 231 19.91 1.60 43.84
N ASP A 232 20.03 0.61 44.72
CA ASP A 232 19.27 0.61 45.96
C ASP A 232 19.73 1.81 46.80
N LEU A 233 18.92 2.87 46.83
CA LEU A 233 19.24 4.12 47.52
C LEU A 233 19.48 3.89 49.02
N VAL A 234 18.89 2.86 49.62
CA VAL A 234 19.08 2.56 51.04
C VAL A 234 20.45 1.94 51.28
N GLU A 235 20.86 0.98 50.44
CA GLU A 235 22.19 0.36 50.51
C GLU A 235 23.28 1.37 50.12
N ALA A 236 23.10 2.08 49.00
CA ALA A 236 24.04 3.08 48.52
C ALA A 236 24.23 4.24 49.51
N ALA A 237 23.17 4.71 50.17
CA ALA A 237 23.27 5.72 51.23
C ALA A 237 23.99 5.18 52.47
N SER A 238 23.77 3.90 52.82
CA SER A 238 24.43 3.25 53.95
C SER A 238 25.93 3.06 53.69
N GLU A 239 26.30 2.58 52.50
CA GLU A 239 27.70 2.49 52.05
C GLU A 239 28.36 3.86 51.99
N PHE A 240 27.68 4.88 51.46
CA PHE A 240 28.21 6.24 51.41
C PHE A 240 28.46 6.80 52.82
N ALA A 241 27.50 6.65 53.74
CA ALA A 241 27.67 7.08 55.14
C ALA A 241 28.81 6.32 55.83
N ALA A 242 28.96 5.02 55.56
CA ALA A 242 30.08 4.23 56.07
C ALA A 242 31.42 4.70 55.49
N MET A 243 31.49 5.00 54.19
CA MET A 243 32.67 5.57 53.53
C MET A 243 33.02 6.96 54.08
N GLU A 244 32.02 7.82 54.34
CA GLU A 244 32.22 9.14 54.95
C GLU A 244 32.77 9.02 56.37
N ALA A 245 32.21 8.13 57.18
CA ALA A 245 32.71 7.84 58.52
C ALA A 245 34.15 7.30 58.49
N ALA A 246 34.46 6.39 57.57
CA ALA A 246 35.81 5.86 57.38
C ALA A 246 36.81 6.93 56.92
N LEU A 247 36.40 7.82 56.00
CA LEU A 247 37.21 8.95 55.54
C LEU A 247 37.48 9.94 56.68
N GLN A 248 36.47 10.28 57.48
CA GLN A 248 36.64 11.17 58.63
C GLN A 248 37.57 10.56 59.68
N ALA A 249 37.49 9.25 59.90
CA ALA A 249 38.43 8.52 60.75
C ALA A 249 39.85 8.53 60.17
N SER A 250 40.03 8.33 58.86
CA SER A 250 41.34 8.37 58.20
C SER A 250 41.96 9.77 58.25
N LEU A 251 41.18 10.82 58.02
CA LEU A 251 41.60 12.22 58.14
C LEU A 251 41.99 12.56 59.59
N SER A 252 41.22 12.11 60.57
CA SER A 252 41.53 12.31 62.00
C SER A 252 42.80 11.57 62.42
N SER A 253 43.01 10.34 61.92
CA SER A 253 44.23 9.58 62.13
C SER A 253 45.43 10.27 61.49
N THR A 254 45.28 10.76 60.25
CA THR A 254 46.32 11.51 59.53
C THR A 254 46.64 12.82 60.22
N ALA A 255 45.64 13.55 60.73
CA ALA A 255 45.83 14.77 61.50
C ALA A 255 46.58 14.53 62.83
N ARG A 256 46.37 13.38 63.49
CA ARG A 256 47.16 12.96 64.66
C ARG A 256 48.60 12.57 64.33
N ILE A 257 48.85 12.03 63.13
CA ILE A 257 50.19 11.70 62.64
C ILE A 257 50.96 12.97 62.20
N ILE A 258 50.27 13.94 61.60
CA ILE A 258 50.87 15.19 61.08
C ILE A 258 50.99 16.28 62.16
N GLN A 259 50.26 16.20 63.27
CA GLN A 259 50.60 17.02 64.44
C GLN A 259 51.96 16.56 64.99
N PRO A 260 53.01 17.39 64.98
CA PRO A 260 54.26 17.03 65.62
C PRO A 260 53.98 16.84 67.11
N SER A 261 54.12 15.62 67.62
CA SER A 261 54.13 15.41 69.06
C SER A 261 55.36 16.15 69.57
N LEU A 262 55.14 17.21 70.33
CA LEU A 262 56.17 18.05 70.95
C LEU A 262 57.09 17.28 71.91
N LEU A 263 56.96 15.94 72.01
CA LEU A 263 57.83 15.04 72.78
C LEU A 263 58.92 14.33 71.97
N ASP A 264 59.06 14.58 70.65
CA ASP A 264 60.21 14.08 69.87
C ASP A 264 61.29 15.14 69.61
N PHE A 265 61.10 16.38 70.11
CA PHE A 265 62.10 17.45 70.00
C PHE A 265 62.97 17.62 71.27
N LEU A 266 62.85 16.71 72.25
CA LEU A 266 63.70 16.71 73.46
C LEU A 266 64.43 15.38 73.64
N ARG A 267 65.33 15.10 72.69
CA ARG A 267 66.57 14.36 72.96
C ARG A 267 67.72 14.99 72.19
#